data_AF-A0A3D4TF07-F1
#
_entry.id   AF-A0A3D4TF07-F1
#
_cell.length_a   1.000
_cell.length_b   1.000
_cell.length_c   1.000
_cell.angle_alpha   90.00
_cell.angle_beta   90.00
_cell.angle_gamma   90.00
#
_symmetry.space_group_name_H-M   'P 1'
#
loop_
_entity.id
_entity.type
_entity.pdbx_description
1 polymer ?
#
loop_
_entity_poly.entity_id
_entity_poly.type
_entity_poly.pdbx_seq_one_letter_code
_entity_poly.pdbx_strand_id
1 'polypeptide(L)' 'MEQEFGVNMFDRQTLAFYIKDKVQLLPMSQLNYGVSNGFITPDTLYFNNLVSTKAAFLNTWITPVKNSWLGSKLPSIA' A
#
# COMPACT_ATOMS: atom_id res chain seq x y z
N MET A 1 15.83 6.61 15.88
CA MET A 1 15.02 6.90 14.68
C MET A 1 13.69 6.16 14.70
N GLU A 2 13.61 4.83 14.58
CA GLU A 2 12.31 4.11 14.55
C GLU A 2 11.45 4.34 15.81
N GLN A 3 12.02 4.27 17.02
CA GLN A 3 11.31 4.57 18.27
C GLN A 3 10.87 6.04 18.39
N GLU A 4 11.56 6.97 17.74
CA GLU A 4 11.23 8.40 17.83
C GLU A 4 10.06 8.79 16.93
N PHE A 5 9.89 8.06 15.82
CA PHE A 5 8.79 8.27 14.89
C PHE A 5 7.66 7.23 15.05
N GLY A 6 7.84 6.22 15.90
CA GLY A 6 6.86 5.14 16.09
C GLY A 6 6.64 4.31 14.82
N VAL A 7 7.65 4.25 13.96
CA VAL A 7 7.57 3.61 12.63
C VAL A 7 8.38 2.33 12.62
N ASN A 8 7.84 1.29 11.99
CA ASN A 8 8.56 0.05 11.73
C ASN A 8 8.90 -0.02 10.24
N MET A 9 10.17 0.20 9.89
CA MET A 9 10.62 0.27 8.51
C MET A 9 10.65 -1.11 7.82
N PHE A 10 10.66 -2.18 8.61
CA PHE A 10 10.75 -3.56 8.13
C PHE A 10 9.43 -4.33 8.24
N ASP A 11 8.37 -3.69 8.75
CA ASP A 11 7.06 -4.31 8.84
C ASP A 11 6.39 -4.40 7.46
N ARG A 12 6.40 -5.61 6.90
CA ARG A 12 5.76 -5.93 5.62
C ARG A 12 4.26 -6.15 5.73
N GLN A 13 3.71 -6.15 6.95
CA GLN A 13 2.28 -6.28 7.21
C GLN A 13 1.59 -4.93 7.25
N THR A 14 2.34 -3.83 7.35
CA THR A 14 1.79 -2.47 7.29
C THR A 14 1.94 -1.91 5.88
N LEU A 15 0.80 -1.69 5.23
CA LEU A 15 0.71 -1.19 3.85
C LEU A 15 0.53 0.33 3.87
N ALA A 16 1.31 1.05 3.08
CA ALA A 16 1.18 2.50 2.96
C ALA A 16 0.42 2.88 1.69
N PHE A 17 -0.57 3.76 1.82
CA PHE A 17 -1.41 4.27 0.73
C PHE A 17 -1.39 5.80 0.73
N TYR A 18 -1.49 6.40 -0.46
CA TYR A 18 -1.66 7.85 -0.59
C TYR A 18 -3.14 8.17 -0.80
N ILE A 19 -3.78 8.73 0.22
CA ILE A 19 -5.22 9.00 0.25
C ILE A 19 -5.44 10.41 0.80
N LYS A 20 -6.17 11.26 0.06
CA LYS A 20 -6.49 12.65 0.44
C LYS A 20 -5.23 13.45 0.81
N ASP A 21 -4.24 13.43 -0.08
CA ASP A 21 -2.96 14.13 0.06
C ASP A 21 -2.10 13.71 1.26
N LYS A 22 -2.43 12.59 1.91
CA LYS A 22 -1.72 12.07 3.07
C LYS A 22 -1.34 10.61 2.87
N VAL A 23 -0.19 10.23 3.42
CA VAL A 23 0.20 8.83 3.54
C VAL A 23 -0.54 8.23 4.73
N GLN A 24 -1.28 7.15 4.49
CA GLN A 24 -2.00 6.40 5.51
C GLN A 24 -1.45 4.98 5.55
N LEU A 25 -1.23 4.50 6.77
CA LEU A 25 -0.79 3.14 7.04
C LEU A 25 -2.01 2.28 7.36
N LEU A 26 -2.11 1.12 6.71
CA LEU A 26 -3.17 0.16 6.91
C LEU A 26 -2.56 -1.23 7.12
N PRO A 27 -2.88 -1.92 8.23
CA PRO A 27 -2.51 -3.32 8.39
C PRO A 27 -3.11 -4.17 7.27
N MET A 28 -2.36 -5.14 6.76
CA MET A 28 -2.77 -6.02 5.66
C MET A 28 -4.07 -6.78 5.99
N SER A 29 -4.31 -7.11 7.26
CA SER A 29 -5.56 -7.71 7.73
C SER A 29 -6.80 -6.83 7.51
N GLN A 30 -6.63 -5.51 7.46
CA GLN A 30 -7.69 -4.53 7.23
C GLN A 30 -7.84 -4.13 5.76
N LEU A 31 -7.01 -4.67 4.85
CA LEU A 31 -7.07 -4.35 3.42
C LEU A 31 -8.48 -4.56 2.85
N ASN A 32 -9.09 -5.72 3.14
CA ASN A 32 -10.46 -6.02 2.69
C ASN A 32 -11.48 -5.00 3.20
N TYR A 33 -11.37 -4.60 4.46
CA TYR A 33 -12.24 -3.58 5.04
C TYR A 33 -12.04 -2.22 4.35
N GLY A 34 -10.78 -1.83 4.09
CA GLY A 34 -10.45 -0.61 3.35
C GLY A 34 -11.06 -0.58 1.95
N VAL A 35 -11.05 -1.72 1.26
CA VAL A 35 -11.65 -1.85 -0.08
C VAL A 35 -13.17 -1.83 -0.02
N SER A 36 -13.79 -2.61 0.86
CA SER A 36 -15.25 -2.70 0.98
C SER A 36 -15.91 -1.40 1.41
N ASN A 37 -15.23 -0.56 2.19
CA ASN A 37 -15.75 0.76 2.59
C ASN A 37 -15.38 1.87 1.57
N GLY A 38 -14.71 1.54 0.47
CA GLY A 38 -14.32 2.51 -0.57
C GLY A 38 -13.16 3.43 -0.17
N PHE A 39 -12.46 3.15 0.94
CA PHE A 39 -11.24 3.88 1.31
C PHE A 39 -10.07 3.56 0.38
N ILE A 40 -10.01 2.31 -0.09
CA ILE A 40 -9.03 1.83 -1.07
C ILE A 40 -9.78 1.41 -2.32
N THR A 41 -9.44 2.06 -3.42
CA THR A 41 -9.92 1.72 -4.76
C THR A 41 -8.79 1.08 -5.58
N PRO A 42 -9.10 0.39 -6.68
CA PRO A 42 -8.09 -0.12 -7.62
C PRO A 42 -7.09 0.96 -8.09
N ASP A 43 -7.52 2.22 -8.15
CA ASP A 43 -6.72 3.37 -8.57
C ASP A 43 -5.98 4.09 -7.43
N THR A 44 -6.21 3.70 -6.18
CA THR A 44 -5.50 4.28 -5.03
C THR A 44 -4.00 4.02 -5.16
N LEU A 45 -3.17 5.03 -4.89
CA LEU A 45 -1.72 4.88 -4.97
C LEU A 45 -1.20 4.13 -3.75
N TYR A 46 -0.39 3.10 -4.00
CA TYR A 46 0.22 2.24 -3.00
C TYR A 46 1.75 2.32 -3.08
N PHE A 47 2.39 2.34 -1.92
CA PHE A 47 3.84 2.33 -1.78
C PHE A 47 4.36 0.88 -1.69
N ASN A 48 4.93 0.38 -2.78
CA ASN A 48 5.48 -0.96 -2.86
C ASN A 48 6.91 -1.01 -2.30
N ASN A 49 7.03 -1.23 -0.98
CA ASN A 49 8.33 -1.38 -0.31
C ASN A 49 9.04 -2.72 -0.59
N LEU A 50 8.48 -3.58 -1.45
CA LEU A 50 9.06 -4.88 -1.83
C LEU A 50 9.89 -4.83 -3.13
N VAL A 51 10.07 -3.64 -3.72
CA VAL A 51 10.90 -3.47 -4.92
C VAL A 51 12.36 -3.86 -4.64
N SER A 52 12.93 -4.71 -5.48
CA SER A 52 14.26 -5.28 -5.30
C SER A 52 15.36 -4.63 -6.14
N THR A 53 14.99 -3.80 -7.13
CA THR A 53 15.94 -3.13 -8.03
C THR A 53 15.74 -1.62 -8.02
N LYS A 54 16.82 -0.88 -8.28
CA LYS A 54 16.75 0.58 -8.45
C LYS A 54 15.77 0.99 -9.55
N ALA A 55 15.72 0.24 -10.64
CA ALA A 55 14.78 0.50 -11.73
C ALA A 55 13.33 0.35 -11.27
N ALA A 56 13.01 -0.71 -10.51
CA ALA A 56 11.68 -0.88 -9.92
C ALA A 56 11.37 0.22 -8.90
N PHE A 57 12.34 0.61 -8.07
CA PHE A 57 12.14 1.72 -7.14
C PHE A 57 11.77 3.03 -7.85
N LEU A 58 12.43 3.36 -8.96
CA LEU A 58 12.15 4.61 -9.68
C LEU A 58 10.84 4.58 -10.47
N ASN A 59 10.37 3.41 -10.90
CA ASN A 59 9.24 3.31 -11.83
C ASN A 59 7.97 2.70 -11.22
N THR A 60 8.09 1.89 -10.15
CA THR A 60 6.99 1.09 -9.58
C THR A 60 6.90 1.17 -8.05
N TRP A 61 7.69 2.03 -7.41
CA TRP A 61 7.59 2.23 -5.96
C TRP A 61 6.24 2.81 -5.55
N ILE A 62 5.72 3.78 -6.29
CA ILE A 62 4.37 4.32 -6.09
C ILE A 62 3.54 3.96 -7.31
N THR A 63 2.57 3.08 -7.14
CA THR A 63 1.74 2.59 -8.24
C THR A 63 0.30 2.39 -7.78
N PRO A 64 -0.71 2.52 -8.65
CA PRO A 64 -2.07 2.12 -8.34
C PRO A 64 -2.13 0.68 -7.81
N VAL A 65 -2.99 0.43 -6.83
CA VAL A 65 -3.13 -0.90 -6.19
C VAL A 65 -3.35 -2.00 -7.22
N LYS A 66 -4.20 -1.76 -8.24
CA LYS A 66 -4.48 -2.72 -9.31
C LYS A 66 -3.26 -3.16 -10.11
N ASN A 67 -2.25 -2.29 -10.22
CA ASN A 67 -1.00 -2.55 -10.94
C ASN A 67 0.08 -3.17 -10.04
N SER A 68 -0.22 -3.35 -8.75
CA SER A 68 0.69 -3.95 -7.77
C SER A 68 0.31 -5.39 -7.47
N TRP A 69 1.15 -6.10 -6.72
CA TRP A 69 0.85 -7.44 -6.23
C TRP A 69 -0.43 -7.50 -5.36
N LEU A 70 -0.80 -6.39 -4.71
CA LEU A 70 -2.04 -6.27 -3.94
C LEU A 70 -3.29 -6.36 -4.82
N GLY A 71 -3.19 -6.05 -6.11
CA GLY A 71 -4.31 -6.16 -7.06
C GLY A 71 -4.90 -7.57 -7.10
N SER A 72 -4.05 -8.60 -7.01
CA SER A 72 -4.48 -10.01 -6.92
C SER A 72 -5.17 -10.39 -5.61
N LYS A 73 -5.03 -9.56 -4.57
CA LYS A 73 -5.63 -9.75 -3.25
C LYS A 73 -6.85 -8.88 -3.02
N LEU A 74 -7.19 -8.01 -3.98
CA LEU A 74 -8.43 -7.25 -3.91
C LEU A 74 -9.61 -8.22 -4.02
N PRO A 75 -10.63 -8.11 -3.16
CA PRO A 75 -11.87 -8.85 -3.34
C PRO A 75 -12.43 -8.50 -4.73
N SER A 76 -12.98 -9.50 -5.43
CA SER A 76 -13.67 -9.26 -6.71
C SER A 76 -14.85 -8.32 -6.43
N ILE A 77 -14.68 -7.05 -6.76
CA ILE A 77 -15.76 -6.06 -6.70
C ILE A 77 -16.67 -6.44 -7.88
N ALA A 78 -17.76 -7.15 -7.57
CA ALA A 78 -18.82 -7.49 -8.52
C ALA A 78 -19.70 -6.26 -8.78
#